data_AF-A0A0B2VNS4-F1
#
_entry.id   AF-A0A0B2VNS4-F1
#
_cell.length_a   1.000
_cell.length_b   1.000
_cell.length_c   1.000
_cell.angle_alpha   90.00
_cell.angle_beta   90.00
_cell.angle_gamma   90.00
#
_symmetry.space_group_name_H-M   'P 1'
#
loop_
_entity.id
_entity.type
_entity.pdbx_description
1 polymer ?
#
loop_
_entity_poly.entity_id
_entity_poly.type
_entity_poly.pdbx_seq_one_letter_code
_entity_poly.pdbx_strand_id
1 'polypeptide(L)'
;MFEKIAKEERQVYWTYGGVMSAAYPLEHLDSIEPSTGRLNPNSALAIVVYGNSAEHLNLLPNLLEQLVHKKWITYGRKVLFGQLATFFVYFVTVFWCFLLRPTPFEQRMNSSDLYCLARLHKVDLSVLSTRTHSGFPAKAIFLVSCVLLLTTFLTRLLCLDAIEDTLWVLIVLLTSVKFLFFCRGFKMVGPFVLMLYKIIMKDLLRFFIIYCIIAIGFSQAFYVIFLGYRRNDPNFNIREEETIMSNVAESFIRMFIMSLTEFTVLFDQLDDCDLAVVGKITFLIYMLLVTMLLINMLIAMMTNTYTEVSANSLEWLRQWSAIILMMEQSFDPKTRLKYQAIYSIPMEDRQRIALLLKLRIPDDEYQENRKLTERKRRKFKEDMRRATRLPSARTDAVVRTMTNK
;
A
#
# COMPACT_ATOMS: atom_id res chain seq x y z
N MET A 1 -17.94 21.95 2.03
CA MET A 1 -18.56 22.24 0.72
C MET A 1 -19.04 20.95 0.03
N PHE A 2 -18.16 19.97 -0.19
CA PHE A 2 -18.51 18.67 -0.81
C PHE A 2 -19.74 17.99 -0.18
N GLU A 3 -19.79 17.83 1.15
CA GLU A 3 -20.94 17.20 1.80
C GLU A 3 -22.26 17.94 1.56
N LYS A 4 -22.22 19.26 1.41
CA LYS A 4 -23.41 20.06 1.12
C LYS A 4 -23.90 19.77 -0.29
N ILE A 5 -23.00 19.76 -1.28
CA ILE A 5 -23.33 19.40 -2.68
C ILE A 5 -23.93 17.99 -2.73
N ALA A 6 -23.27 17.01 -2.11
CA ALA A 6 -23.76 15.63 -2.07
C ALA A 6 -25.13 15.51 -1.37
N LYS A 7 -25.41 16.34 -0.36
CA LYS A 7 -26.73 16.38 0.31
C LYS A 7 -27.83 17.00 -0.55
N GLU A 8 -27.52 17.98 -1.39
CA GLU A 8 -28.47 18.61 -2.31
C GLU A 8 -28.77 17.72 -3.53
N GLU A 9 -27.75 17.03 -4.05
CA GLU A 9 -27.93 16.13 -5.21
C GLU A 9 -28.57 14.79 -4.86
N ARG A 10 -28.72 14.45 -3.58
CA ARG A 10 -29.29 13.16 -3.16
C ARG A 10 -30.80 13.15 -3.37
N GLN A 11 -31.32 11.99 -3.78
CA GLN A 11 -32.75 11.72 -3.81
C GLN A 11 -33.17 10.89 -2.59
N VAL A 12 -34.12 11.39 -1.80
CA VAL A 12 -34.61 10.68 -0.61
C VAL A 12 -35.81 9.83 -0.99
N TYR A 13 -35.70 8.50 -0.85
CA TYR A 13 -36.79 7.57 -1.14
C TYR A 13 -37.79 7.48 0.01
N TRP A 14 -37.29 7.36 1.23
CA TRP A 14 -38.13 7.29 2.42
C TRP A 14 -37.36 7.75 3.65
N THR A 15 -38.13 8.28 4.61
CA THR A 15 -37.67 8.61 5.95
C THR A 15 -38.59 7.91 6.94
N TYR A 16 -38.01 7.23 7.91
CA TYR A 16 -38.75 6.57 8.98
C TYR A 16 -38.04 6.74 10.31
N GLY A 17 -38.67 7.49 11.22
CA GLY A 17 -38.04 7.87 12.47
C GLY A 17 -36.71 8.59 12.22
N GLY A 18 -35.67 8.20 12.96
CA GLY A 18 -34.32 8.75 12.81
C GLY A 18 -33.50 8.14 11.67
N VAL A 19 -34.11 7.38 10.75
CA VAL A 19 -33.40 6.72 9.64
C VAL A 19 -33.97 7.17 8.30
N MET A 20 -33.10 7.38 7.32
CA MET A 20 -33.49 7.69 5.94
C MET A 20 -32.77 6.80 4.94
N SER A 21 -33.43 6.54 3.81
CA SER A 21 -32.83 5.92 2.64
C SER A 21 -32.69 6.96 1.53
N ALA A 22 -31.46 7.24 1.14
CA ALA A 22 -31.14 8.22 0.12
C ALA A 22 -30.27 7.61 -0.99
N ALA A 23 -30.54 7.99 -2.23
CA ALA A 23 -29.75 7.67 -3.40
C ALA A 23 -28.81 8.83 -3.75
N TYR A 24 -27.52 8.54 -3.84
CA TYR A 24 -26.47 9.50 -4.22
C TYR A 24 -26.03 9.24 -5.66
N PRO A 25 -26.05 10.23 -6.57
CA PRO A 25 -25.67 10.02 -7.96
C PRO A 25 -24.18 9.63 -8.08
N LEU A 26 -23.90 8.56 -8.83
CA LEU A 26 -22.55 7.96 -8.89
C LEU A 26 -21.64 8.59 -9.96
N GLU A 27 -22.19 9.39 -10.87
CA GLU A 27 -21.51 9.85 -12.10
C GLU A 27 -20.15 10.52 -11.84
N HIS A 28 -20.04 11.32 -10.78
CA HIS A 28 -18.80 12.04 -10.42
C HIS A 28 -18.15 11.50 -9.13
N LEU A 29 -18.83 10.61 -8.42
CA LEU A 29 -18.35 9.99 -7.18
C LEU A 29 -17.54 8.72 -7.46
N ASP A 30 -18.02 7.90 -8.40
CA ASP A 30 -17.45 6.62 -8.76
C ASP A 30 -16.28 6.81 -9.75
N SER A 31 -15.28 5.93 -9.63
CA SER A 31 -14.16 5.83 -10.57
C SER A 31 -14.56 5.21 -11.91
N ILE A 32 -15.74 4.60 -12.01
CA ILE A 32 -16.23 3.93 -13.24
C ILE A 32 -17.29 4.83 -13.89
N GLU A 33 -17.07 5.19 -15.15
CA GLU A 33 -18.05 5.95 -15.93
C GLU A 33 -19.24 5.05 -16.33
N PRO A 34 -20.50 5.45 -16.04
CA PRO A 34 -21.69 4.60 -16.26
C PRO A 34 -21.96 4.21 -17.71
N SER A 35 -21.61 5.08 -18.67
CA SER A 35 -21.91 4.90 -20.09
C SER A 35 -20.87 4.05 -20.82
N THR A 36 -19.59 4.23 -20.49
CA THR A 36 -18.47 3.62 -21.23
C THR A 36 -17.78 2.48 -20.49
N GLY A 37 -17.90 2.42 -19.16
CA GLY A 37 -17.12 1.51 -18.32
C GLY A 37 -15.63 1.85 -18.27
N ARG A 38 -15.24 3.05 -18.75
CA ARG A 38 -13.88 3.58 -18.62
C ARG A 38 -13.65 4.10 -17.21
N LEU A 39 -12.37 4.19 -16.85
CA LEU A 39 -11.97 4.73 -15.55
C LEU A 39 -11.88 6.25 -15.65
N ASN A 40 -12.55 6.94 -14.73
CA ASN A 40 -12.50 8.38 -14.60
C ASN A 40 -11.50 8.77 -13.49
N PRO A 41 -10.29 9.28 -13.86
CA PRO A 41 -9.30 9.73 -12.89
C PRO A 41 -9.73 10.99 -12.13
N ASN A 42 -10.70 11.74 -12.65
CA ASN A 42 -11.23 12.96 -12.05
C ASN A 42 -12.44 12.70 -11.14
N SER A 43 -12.73 11.43 -10.83
CA SER A 43 -13.77 11.07 -9.87
C SER A 43 -13.37 11.48 -8.44
N ALA A 44 -14.36 11.81 -7.61
CA ALA A 44 -14.12 12.17 -6.21
C ALA A 44 -13.33 11.07 -5.48
N LEU A 45 -13.66 9.79 -5.71
CA LEU A 45 -12.93 8.67 -5.12
C LEU A 45 -11.46 8.61 -5.57
N ALA A 46 -11.18 8.81 -6.87
CA ALA A 46 -9.82 8.80 -7.38
C ALA A 46 -8.99 9.98 -6.87
N ILE A 47 -9.57 11.19 -6.83
CA ILE A 47 -8.90 12.41 -6.35
C ILE A 47 -8.55 12.27 -4.87
N VAL A 48 -9.46 11.74 -4.05
CA VAL A 48 -9.21 11.57 -2.62
C VAL A 48 -8.14 10.52 -2.34
N VAL A 49 -8.06 9.47 -3.16
CA VAL A 49 -7.07 8.40 -3.00
C VAL A 49 -5.68 8.78 -3.52
N TYR A 50 -5.60 9.40 -4.70
CA TYR A 50 -4.34 9.79 -5.34
C TYR A 50 -3.88 11.20 -4.96
N GLY A 51 -4.72 11.97 -4.27
CA GLY A 51 -4.39 13.30 -3.77
C GLY A 51 -3.32 13.28 -2.69
N ASN A 52 -2.48 14.32 -2.70
CA ASN A 52 -1.37 14.47 -1.74
C ASN A 52 -1.79 15.10 -0.39
N SER A 53 -2.96 15.76 -0.32
CA SER A 53 -3.42 16.44 0.90
C SER A 53 -4.16 15.49 1.85
N ALA A 54 -3.80 15.53 3.13
CA ALA A 54 -4.51 14.84 4.21
C ALA A 54 -5.92 15.42 4.44
N GLU A 55 -6.19 16.66 4.04
CA GLU A 55 -7.51 17.29 4.18
C GLU A 55 -8.58 16.60 3.31
N HIS A 56 -8.18 16.02 2.17
CA HIS A 56 -9.09 15.23 1.34
C HIS A 56 -9.51 13.91 2.02
N LEU A 57 -8.74 13.37 2.96
CA LEU A 57 -9.15 12.19 3.73
C LEU A 57 -10.36 12.49 4.61
N ASN A 58 -10.54 13.73 5.06
CA ASN A 58 -11.73 14.12 5.84
C ASN A 58 -13.03 14.05 5.03
N LEU A 59 -12.95 13.85 3.71
CA LEU A 59 -14.09 13.61 2.82
C LEU A 59 -14.42 12.12 2.64
N LEU A 60 -13.52 11.21 3.04
CA LEU A 60 -13.76 9.76 2.99
C LEU A 60 -14.85 9.24 3.96
N PRO A 61 -14.97 9.74 5.20
CA PRO A 61 -15.91 9.13 6.15
C PRO A 61 -17.35 9.32 5.65
N ASN A 62 -18.18 8.32 5.91
CA ASN A 62 -19.58 8.23 5.47
C ASN A 62 -19.76 7.76 4.01
N LEU A 63 -19.91 8.67 3.05
CA LEU A 63 -20.38 8.34 1.69
C LEU A 63 -19.36 7.49 0.91
N LEU A 64 -18.10 7.94 0.87
CA LEU A 64 -17.05 7.24 0.13
C LEU A 64 -16.66 5.94 0.84
N GLU A 65 -16.59 5.92 2.17
CA GLU A 65 -16.37 4.69 2.94
C GLU A 65 -17.44 3.62 2.60
N GLN A 66 -18.72 3.99 2.59
CA GLN A 66 -19.79 3.06 2.24
C GLN A 66 -19.74 2.61 0.78
N LEU A 67 -19.36 3.50 -0.15
CA LEU A 67 -19.14 3.15 -1.56
C LEU A 67 -18.01 2.11 -1.68
N VAL A 68 -16.87 2.36 -1.05
CA VAL A 68 -15.70 1.47 -1.07
C VAL A 68 -16.05 0.13 -0.42
N HIS A 69 -16.82 0.14 0.66
CA HIS A 69 -17.33 -1.08 1.30
C HIS A 69 -18.27 -1.89 0.40
N LYS A 70 -19.16 -1.22 -0.34
CA LYS A 70 -20.02 -1.89 -1.33
C LYS A 70 -19.20 -2.52 -2.46
N LYS A 71 -18.22 -1.80 -3.00
CA LYS A 71 -17.27 -2.34 -4.00
C LYS A 71 -16.51 -3.56 -3.48
N TRP A 72 -16.05 -3.49 -2.23
CA TRP A 72 -15.34 -4.57 -1.56
C TRP A 72 -16.19 -5.85 -1.46
N ILE A 73 -17.45 -5.73 -1.06
CA ILE A 73 -18.36 -6.88 -0.98
C ILE A 73 -18.67 -7.45 -2.37
N THR A 74 -18.88 -6.59 -3.36
CA THR A 74 -19.29 -6.99 -4.72
C THR A 74 -18.20 -7.80 -5.41
N TYR A 75 -16.96 -7.31 -5.45
CA TYR A 75 -15.87 -7.97 -6.16
C TYR A 75 -14.55 -7.98 -5.38
N GLY A 76 -14.28 -6.96 -4.58
CA GLY A 76 -12.95 -6.77 -3.97
C GLY A 76 -12.49 -7.94 -3.11
N ARG A 77 -13.38 -8.48 -2.26
CA ARG A 77 -13.08 -9.63 -1.39
C ARG A 77 -12.68 -10.86 -2.21
N LYS A 78 -13.49 -11.26 -3.18
CA LYS A 78 -13.23 -12.47 -3.99
C LYS A 78 -11.93 -12.33 -4.79
N VAL A 79 -11.71 -11.16 -5.40
CA VAL A 79 -10.54 -10.93 -6.25
C VAL A 79 -9.26 -10.83 -5.42
N LEU A 80 -9.26 -10.10 -4.29
CA LEU A 80 -8.07 -10.01 -3.43
C LEU A 80 -7.70 -11.37 -2.86
N PHE A 81 -8.65 -12.10 -2.28
CA PHE A 81 -8.36 -13.41 -1.68
C PHE A 81 -7.99 -14.45 -2.75
N GLY A 82 -8.56 -14.37 -3.95
CA GLY A 82 -8.12 -15.19 -5.09
C GLY A 82 -6.67 -14.91 -5.48
N GLN A 83 -6.32 -13.63 -5.66
CA GLN A 83 -4.93 -13.22 -5.97
C GLN A 83 -3.95 -13.57 -4.85
N LEU A 84 -4.35 -13.37 -3.59
CA LEU A 84 -3.55 -13.73 -2.42
C LEU A 84 -3.33 -15.25 -2.37
N ALA A 85 -4.36 -16.06 -2.63
CA ALA A 85 -4.25 -17.50 -2.64
C ALA A 85 -3.31 -17.99 -3.77
N THR A 86 -3.47 -17.48 -5.00
CA THR A 86 -2.55 -17.78 -6.10
C THR A 86 -1.12 -17.38 -5.77
N PHE A 87 -0.92 -16.20 -5.17
CA PHE A 87 0.40 -15.74 -4.77
C PHE A 87 0.99 -16.56 -3.62
N PHE A 88 0.16 -16.99 -2.66
CA PHE A 88 0.59 -17.83 -1.55
C PHE A 88 1.04 -19.20 -2.04
N VAL A 89 0.30 -19.81 -2.97
CA VAL A 89 0.72 -21.05 -3.65
C VAL A 89 2.05 -20.82 -4.36
N TYR A 90 2.18 -19.76 -5.15
CA TYR A 90 3.45 -19.39 -5.80
C TYR A 90 4.61 -19.25 -4.79
N PHE A 91 4.39 -18.53 -3.69
CA PHE A 91 5.39 -18.33 -2.65
C PHE A 91 5.84 -19.65 -2.01
N VAL A 92 4.89 -20.52 -1.65
CA VAL A 92 5.20 -21.85 -1.10
C VAL A 92 5.93 -22.70 -2.13
N THR A 93 5.55 -22.66 -3.41
CA THR A 93 6.27 -23.41 -4.45
C THR A 93 7.71 -22.93 -4.63
N VAL A 94 7.95 -21.61 -4.67
CA VAL A 94 9.30 -21.03 -4.74
C VAL A 94 10.13 -21.41 -3.51
N PHE A 95 9.52 -21.33 -2.32
CA PHE A 95 10.16 -21.71 -1.07
C PHE A 95 10.53 -23.20 -1.05
N TRP A 96 9.61 -24.07 -1.50
CA TRP A 96 9.86 -25.50 -1.59
C TRP A 96 10.93 -25.85 -2.63
N CYS A 97 10.94 -25.19 -3.80
CA CYS A 97 12.00 -25.33 -4.80
C CYS A 97 13.37 -24.92 -4.24
N PHE A 98 13.43 -23.88 -3.41
CA PHE A 98 14.66 -23.47 -2.75
C PHE A 98 15.13 -24.49 -1.71
N LEU A 99 14.22 -25.04 -0.89
CA LEU A 99 14.55 -26.05 0.11
C LEU A 99 14.99 -27.38 -0.48
N LEU A 100 14.36 -27.82 -1.57
CA LEU A 100 14.71 -29.04 -2.27
C LEU A 100 15.95 -28.90 -3.17
N ARG A 101 16.55 -27.72 -3.22
CA ARG A 101 17.70 -27.49 -4.08
C ARG A 101 18.90 -28.28 -3.55
N PRO A 102 19.46 -29.21 -4.32
CA PRO A 102 20.60 -29.99 -3.89
C PRO A 102 21.80 -29.06 -3.70
N THR A 103 22.56 -29.29 -2.64
CA THR A 103 23.77 -28.50 -2.36
C THR A 103 24.78 -28.64 -3.51
N PRO A 104 25.65 -27.65 -3.75
CA PRO A 104 26.67 -27.74 -4.79
C PRO A 104 27.58 -28.98 -4.65
N PHE A 105 27.70 -29.53 -3.45
CA PHE A 105 28.38 -30.80 -3.18
C PHE A 105 27.65 -32.01 -3.79
N GLU A 106 26.33 -32.11 -3.60
CA GLU A 106 25.51 -33.19 -4.17
C GLU A 106 25.38 -33.11 -5.69
N GLN A 107 25.33 -31.88 -6.24
CA GLN A 107 25.32 -31.65 -7.69
C GLN A 107 26.58 -32.19 -8.37
N ARG A 108 27.74 -32.11 -7.70
CA ARG A 108 29.02 -32.62 -8.20
C ARG A 108 29.10 -34.15 -8.21
N MET A 109 28.37 -34.83 -7.32
CA MET A 109 28.31 -36.30 -7.26
C MET A 109 27.35 -36.90 -8.30
N ASN A 110 26.23 -36.24 -8.62
CA ASN A 110 25.18 -36.75 -9.51
C ASN A 110 25.29 -36.27 -10.98
N SER A 111 26.51 -35.93 -11.43
CA SER A 111 26.77 -35.26 -12.72
C SER A 111 26.56 -36.14 -13.98
N SER A 112 25.60 -37.07 -13.96
CA SER A 112 25.35 -38.04 -15.04
C SER A 112 24.05 -37.88 -15.81
N ASP A 113 23.07 -37.05 -15.40
CA ASP A 113 21.71 -37.14 -15.99
C ASP A 113 20.98 -35.81 -16.29
N LEU A 114 21.65 -34.66 -16.40
CA LEU A 114 21.02 -33.46 -16.98
C LEU A 114 21.59 -33.17 -18.37
N TYR A 115 20.78 -33.41 -19.39
CA TYR A 115 21.04 -33.04 -20.78
C TYR A 115 21.38 -31.54 -20.89
N CYS A 116 22.67 -31.19 -20.95
CA CYS A 116 23.12 -29.89 -21.41
C CYS A 116 22.86 -29.80 -22.92
N LEU A 117 21.74 -29.20 -23.32
CA LEU A 117 21.47 -28.83 -24.70
C LEU A 117 22.33 -27.61 -25.06
N ALA A 118 23.65 -27.81 -25.18
CA ALA A 118 24.63 -26.82 -25.61
C ALA A 118 24.49 -26.43 -27.11
N ARG A 119 23.32 -26.66 -27.72
CA ARG A 119 23.09 -26.35 -29.14
C ARG A 119 21.66 -25.88 -29.42
N LEU A 120 21.28 -24.75 -28.85
CA LEU A 120 20.25 -23.89 -29.44
C LEU A 120 20.77 -22.45 -29.49
N HIS A 121 21.60 -22.22 -30.50
CA HIS A 121 21.94 -20.89 -30.97
C HIS A 121 20.67 -20.27 -31.56
N LYS A 122 20.26 -19.12 -30.97
CA LYS A 122 19.07 -18.30 -31.27
C LYS A 122 17.75 -18.79 -30.67
N VAL A 123 17.50 -18.40 -29.42
CA VAL A 123 16.12 -18.14 -28.97
C VAL A 123 15.88 -16.65 -29.15
N ASP A 124 14.91 -16.33 -29.99
CA ASP A 124 14.55 -14.96 -30.35
C ASP A 124 13.93 -14.25 -29.14
N LEU A 125 14.60 -13.19 -28.68
CA LEU A 125 14.23 -12.37 -27.53
C LEU A 125 13.08 -11.39 -27.87
N SER A 126 12.11 -11.83 -28.67
CA SER A 126 10.99 -11.00 -29.15
C SER A 126 9.69 -11.21 -28.35
N VAL A 127 9.68 -12.15 -27.41
CA VAL A 127 8.54 -12.37 -26.48
C VAL A 127 8.61 -11.43 -25.25
N LEU A 128 9.71 -10.69 -25.07
CA LEU A 128 9.87 -9.69 -24.01
C LEU A 128 9.14 -8.36 -24.32
N SER A 129 7.95 -8.42 -24.92
CA SER A 129 7.05 -7.28 -25.02
C SER A 129 5.88 -7.45 -24.06
N THR A 130 6.17 -7.37 -22.77
CA THR A 130 5.14 -7.06 -21.78
C THR A 130 5.09 -5.56 -21.62
N ARG A 131 4.05 -4.94 -22.19
CA ARG A 131 3.67 -3.55 -21.95
C ARG A 131 3.83 -3.20 -20.47
N THR A 132 4.85 -2.41 -20.17
CA THR A 132 5.09 -1.81 -18.86
C THR A 132 3.97 -0.83 -18.58
N HIS A 133 2.97 -1.24 -17.81
CA HIS A 133 2.13 -0.28 -17.11
C HIS A 133 2.96 0.29 -15.96
N SER A 134 3.79 1.29 -16.29
CA SER A 134 4.45 2.18 -15.36
C SER A 134 3.38 2.90 -14.54
N GLY A 135 3.27 2.52 -13.27
CA GLY A 135 2.35 3.18 -12.35
C GLY A 135 2.61 2.85 -10.90
N PHE A 136 3.13 1.64 -10.59
CA PHE A 136 3.30 1.23 -9.20
C PHE A 136 4.51 0.30 -8.97
N PRO A 137 5.36 0.57 -7.95
CA PRO A 137 6.60 -0.18 -7.69
C PRO A 137 6.34 -1.67 -7.42
N ALA A 138 5.19 -2.01 -6.84
CA ALA A 138 4.86 -3.40 -6.53
C ALA A 138 4.54 -4.27 -7.74
N LYS A 139 4.04 -3.69 -8.86
CA LYS A 139 3.89 -4.43 -10.12
C LYS A 139 5.24 -4.62 -10.81
N ALA A 140 6.12 -3.62 -10.71
CA ALA A 140 7.49 -3.70 -11.21
C ALA A 140 8.30 -4.79 -10.48
N ILE A 141 8.28 -4.84 -9.14
CA ILE A 141 8.99 -5.87 -8.36
C ILE A 141 8.54 -7.29 -8.75
N PHE A 142 7.23 -7.50 -8.93
CA PHE A 142 6.71 -8.80 -9.34
C PHE A 142 7.11 -9.15 -10.79
N LEU A 143 7.06 -8.18 -11.71
CA LEU A 143 7.48 -8.39 -13.08
C LEU A 143 8.99 -8.70 -13.16
N VAL A 144 9.81 -7.99 -12.39
CA VAL A 144 11.24 -8.27 -12.25
C VAL A 144 11.46 -9.68 -11.70
N SER A 145 10.73 -10.08 -10.66
CA SER A 145 10.81 -11.46 -10.12
C SER A 145 10.43 -12.51 -11.17
N CYS A 146 9.39 -12.26 -11.99
CA CYS A 146 8.99 -13.17 -13.08
C CYS A 146 10.05 -13.24 -14.18
N VAL A 147 10.65 -12.11 -14.56
CA VAL A 147 11.74 -12.06 -15.56
C VAL A 147 12.97 -12.82 -15.03
N LEU A 148 13.33 -12.62 -13.76
CA LEU A 148 14.45 -13.34 -13.13
C LEU A 148 14.20 -14.85 -13.11
N LEU A 149 12.97 -15.31 -12.84
CA LEU A 149 12.62 -16.74 -12.94
C LEU A 149 12.79 -17.29 -14.36
N LEU A 150 12.37 -16.54 -15.39
CA LEU A 150 12.61 -16.93 -16.78
C LEU A 150 14.11 -17.00 -17.08
N THR A 151 14.89 -16.06 -16.56
CA THR A 151 16.35 -16.08 -16.67
C THR A 151 16.96 -17.29 -15.97
N THR A 152 16.46 -17.73 -14.80
CA THR A 152 16.96 -18.96 -14.15
C THR A 152 16.74 -20.21 -14.99
N PHE A 153 15.62 -20.29 -15.71
CA PHE A 153 15.37 -21.38 -16.65
C PHE A 153 16.38 -21.37 -17.80
N LEU A 154 16.70 -20.19 -18.34
CA LEU A 154 17.72 -20.04 -19.38
C LEU A 154 19.14 -20.37 -18.88
N THR A 155 19.51 -19.96 -17.67
CA THR A 155 20.83 -20.28 -17.09
C THR A 155 20.99 -21.77 -16.83
N ARG A 156 19.89 -22.47 -16.49
CA ARG A 156 19.90 -23.92 -16.32
C ARG A 156 20.05 -24.66 -17.65
N LEU A 157 19.48 -24.15 -18.74
CA LEU A 157 19.72 -24.69 -20.09
C LEU A 157 21.17 -24.48 -20.56
N LEU A 158 21.82 -23.42 -20.08
CA LEU A 158 23.21 -23.09 -20.39
C LEU A 158 24.22 -23.74 -19.42
N CYS A 159 23.76 -24.53 -18.44
CA CYS A 159 24.58 -25.20 -17.43
C CYS A 159 25.50 -24.21 -16.65
N LEU A 160 24.96 -23.04 -16.28
CA LEU A 160 25.65 -21.99 -15.52
C LEU A 160 25.18 -21.98 -14.04
N ASP A 161 25.59 -23.00 -13.28
CA ASP A 161 25.08 -23.23 -11.92
C ASP A 161 25.38 -22.08 -10.94
N ALA A 162 26.59 -21.50 -10.99
CA ALA A 162 26.98 -20.41 -10.08
C ALA A 162 26.13 -19.13 -10.24
N ILE A 163 25.71 -18.82 -11.47
CA ILE A 163 24.83 -17.67 -11.75
C ILE A 163 23.41 -18.01 -11.32
N GLU A 164 22.97 -19.24 -11.53
CA GLU A 164 21.66 -19.74 -11.07
C GLU A 164 21.51 -19.58 -9.55
N ASP A 165 22.54 -19.96 -8.78
CA ASP A 165 22.58 -19.84 -7.31
C ASP A 165 22.33 -18.39 -6.85
N THR A 166 23.04 -17.45 -7.47
CA THR A 166 22.95 -16.02 -7.15
C THR A 166 21.56 -15.48 -7.49
N LEU A 167 21.00 -15.90 -8.62
CA LEU A 167 19.66 -15.50 -9.05
C LEU A 167 18.57 -16.03 -8.11
N TRP A 168 18.69 -17.27 -7.61
CA TRP A 168 17.74 -17.84 -6.66
C TRP A 168 17.67 -17.05 -5.34
N VAL A 169 18.82 -16.65 -4.80
CA VAL A 169 18.88 -15.80 -3.59
C VAL A 169 18.13 -14.48 -3.82
N LEU A 170 18.36 -13.85 -4.97
CA LEU A 170 17.69 -12.60 -5.33
C LEU A 170 16.17 -12.78 -5.51
N ILE A 171 15.73 -13.86 -6.14
CA ILE A 171 14.30 -14.16 -6.36
C ILE A 171 13.57 -14.35 -5.03
N VAL A 172 14.15 -15.09 -4.09
CA VAL A 172 13.56 -15.31 -2.76
C VAL A 172 13.41 -14.00 -2.00
N LEU A 173 14.46 -13.15 -2.00
CA LEU A 173 14.43 -11.84 -1.36
C LEU A 173 13.38 -10.90 -1.99
N LEU A 174 13.30 -10.84 -3.32
CA LEU A 174 12.30 -10.00 -3.99
C LEU A 174 10.87 -10.51 -3.77
N THR A 175 10.68 -11.82 -3.70
CA THR A 175 9.37 -12.43 -3.47
C THR A 175 8.88 -12.19 -2.04
N SER A 176 9.76 -12.26 -1.04
CA SER A 176 9.41 -11.96 0.35
C SER A 176 9.01 -10.49 0.54
N VAL A 177 9.72 -9.56 -0.11
CA VAL A 177 9.32 -8.13 -0.14
C VAL A 177 7.96 -7.95 -0.81
N LYS A 178 7.67 -8.71 -1.87
CA LYS A 178 6.35 -8.67 -2.53
C LYS A 178 5.21 -9.15 -1.63
N PHE A 179 5.45 -10.12 -0.74
CA PHE A 179 4.48 -10.59 0.24
C PHE A 179 4.04 -9.47 1.20
N LEU A 180 4.98 -8.62 1.65
CA LEU A 180 4.66 -7.45 2.49
C LEU A 180 3.68 -6.48 1.79
N PHE A 181 3.74 -6.36 0.46
CA PHE A 181 2.80 -5.52 -0.27
C PHE A 181 1.35 -6.03 -0.22
N PHE A 182 1.14 -7.35 -0.23
CA PHE A 182 -0.20 -7.92 -0.05
C PHE A 182 -0.74 -7.69 1.36
N CYS A 183 0.14 -7.62 2.35
CA CYS A 183 -0.23 -7.30 3.73
C CYS A 183 -0.84 -5.89 3.88
N ARG A 184 -0.64 -4.99 2.90
CA ARG A 184 -1.26 -3.66 2.84
C ARG A 184 -2.79 -3.70 2.83
N GLY A 185 -3.38 -4.78 2.33
CA GLY A 185 -4.84 -4.93 2.21
C GLY A 185 -5.57 -5.24 3.52
N PHE A 186 -4.86 -5.57 4.59
CA PHE A 186 -5.47 -5.91 5.87
C PHE A 186 -5.60 -4.70 6.79
N LYS A 187 -6.75 -4.55 7.45
CA LYS A 187 -7.06 -3.42 8.35
C LYS A 187 -6.02 -3.25 9.46
N MET A 188 -5.54 -4.36 10.05
CA MET A 188 -4.56 -4.32 11.13
C MET A 188 -3.15 -4.05 10.63
N VAL A 189 -2.71 -4.71 9.55
CA VAL A 189 -1.30 -4.71 9.11
C VAL A 189 -0.98 -3.58 8.13
N GLY A 190 -1.97 -3.11 7.37
CA GLY A 190 -1.77 -2.19 6.26
C GLY A 190 -1.13 -0.84 6.63
N PRO A 191 -1.62 -0.14 7.66
CA PRO A 191 -0.98 1.08 8.15
C PRO A 191 0.47 0.90 8.56
N PHE A 192 0.80 -0.22 9.23
CA PHE A 192 2.17 -0.52 9.65
C PHE A 192 3.12 -0.72 8.45
N VAL A 193 2.68 -1.45 7.41
CA VAL A 193 3.50 -1.66 6.20
C VAL A 193 3.79 -0.35 5.47
N LEU A 194 2.84 0.59 5.47
CA LEU A 194 3.04 1.90 4.86
C LEU A 194 3.95 2.80 5.67
N MET A 195 3.82 2.74 6.98
CA MET A 195 4.73 3.41 7.89
C MET A 195 6.15 2.90 7.65
N LEU A 196 6.35 1.58 7.58
CA LEU A 196 7.63 0.96 7.25
C LEU A 196 8.17 1.47 5.90
N TYR A 197 7.35 1.49 4.84
CA TYR A 197 7.78 1.98 3.53
C TYR A 197 8.17 3.47 3.56
N LYS A 198 7.41 4.31 4.26
CA LYS A 198 7.71 5.74 4.41
C LYS A 198 9.02 5.95 5.20
N ILE A 199 9.21 5.21 6.29
CA ILE A 199 10.45 5.23 7.08
C ILE A 199 11.65 4.82 6.21
N ILE A 200 11.54 3.74 5.43
CA ILE A 200 12.65 3.26 4.60
C ILE A 200 12.99 4.27 3.48
N MET A 201 11.99 4.76 2.74
CA MET A 201 12.25 5.54 1.53
C MET A 201 12.63 7.00 1.79
N LYS A 202 11.97 7.66 2.76
CA LYS A 202 12.14 9.10 2.98
C LYS A 202 13.25 9.41 3.99
N ASP A 203 13.42 8.50 4.93
CA ASP A 203 13.78 8.83 6.29
C ASP A 203 15.11 8.12 6.64
N LEU A 204 15.18 6.81 6.40
CA LEU A 204 16.40 6.01 6.50
C LEU A 204 17.49 6.48 5.53
N LEU A 205 17.15 6.85 4.29
CA LEU A 205 18.15 7.19 3.26
C LEU A 205 19.01 8.40 3.64
N ARG A 206 18.40 9.47 4.17
CA ARG A 206 19.12 10.70 4.56
C ARG A 206 20.12 10.44 5.69
N PHE A 207 19.70 9.62 6.63
CA PHE A 207 20.46 9.20 7.79
C PHE A 207 21.56 8.19 7.45
N PHE A 208 21.26 7.27 6.54
CA PHE A 208 22.23 6.35 5.99
C PHE A 208 23.36 7.08 5.25
N ILE A 209 23.09 8.21 4.59
CA ILE A 209 24.14 9.04 3.97
C ILE A 209 25.12 9.58 5.02
N ILE A 210 24.62 10.15 6.12
CA ILE A 210 25.48 10.69 7.21
C ILE A 210 26.30 9.56 7.84
N TYR A 211 25.66 8.42 8.08
CA TYR A 211 26.34 7.20 8.52
C TYR A 211 27.47 6.79 7.57
N CYS A 212 27.22 6.73 6.25
CA CYS A 212 28.22 6.35 5.25
C CYS A 212 29.43 7.30 5.25
N ILE A 213 29.23 8.62 5.43
CA ILE A 213 30.34 9.59 5.50
C ILE A 213 31.29 9.24 6.67
N ILE A 214 30.73 8.96 7.84
CA ILE A 214 31.50 8.58 9.02
C ILE A 214 32.15 7.21 8.81
N ALA A 215 31.40 6.21 8.33
CA ALA A 215 31.89 4.87 8.09
C ALA A 215 33.06 4.84 7.08
N ILE A 216 32.99 5.64 6.00
CA ILE A 216 34.09 5.78 5.04
C ILE A 216 35.33 6.36 5.74
N GLY A 217 35.20 7.44 6.51
CA GLY A 217 36.32 8.06 7.21
C GLY A 217 37.04 7.09 8.16
N PHE A 218 36.29 6.36 8.98
CA PHE A 218 36.87 5.36 9.89
C PHE A 218 37.36 4.10 9.17
N SER A 219 36.75 3.69 8.05
CA SER A 219 37.24 2.55 7.25
C SER A 219 38.64 2.76 6.71
N GLN A 220 39.00 3.99 6.30
CA GLN A 220 40.36 4.29 5.84
C GLN A 220 41.36 4.24 7.01
N ALA A 221 40.98 4.74 8.19
CA ALA A 221 41.82 4.69 9.37
C ALA A 221 42.11 3.24 9.79
N PHE A 222 41.08 2.39 9.80
CA PHE A 222 41.26 0.97 10.12
C PHE A 222 42.06 0.21 9.06
N TYR A 223 41.84 0.48 7.77
CA TYR A 223 42.66 -0.09 6.69
C TYR A 223 44.17 0.15 6.92
N VAL A 224 44.54 1.38 7.33
CA VAL A 224 45.95 1.71 7.65
C VAL A 224 46.46 0.99 8.90
N ILE A 225 45.62 0.77 9.91
CA ILE A 225 46.00 0.04 11.12
C ILE A 225 46.24 -1.45 10.81
N PHE A 226 45.37 -2.06 10.00
CA PHE A 226 45.48 -3.47 9.60
C PHE A 226 46.58 -3.76 8.58
N LEU A 227 47.10 -2.75 7.88
CA LEU A 227 48.36 -2.84 7.13
C LEU A 227 49.56 -3.17 8.02
N GLY A 228 49.46 -2.93 9.33
CA GLY A 228 50.46 -3.29 10.34
C GLY A 228 50.25 -4.65 11.01
N TYR A 229 49.30 -5.45 10.55
CA TYR A 229 49.04 -6.79 11.10
C TYR A 229 50.23 -7.74 10.83
N ARG A 230 50.81 -8.30 11.90
CA ARG A 230 51.95 -9.24 11.87
C ARG A 230 53.11 -8.83 10.94
N ARG A 231 53.34 -7.53 10.77
CA ARG A 231 54.36 -7.00 9.86
C ARG A 231 55.78 -7.48 10.17
N ASN A 232 56.05 -7.76 11.44
CA ASN A 232 57.36 -8.13 11.95
C ASN A 232 57.58 -9.65 12.07
N ASP A 233 56.58 -10.47 11.71
CA ASP A 233 56.68 -11.93 11.78
C ASP A 233 57.27 -12.48 10.46
N PRO A 234 58.49 -13.06 10.47
CA PRO A 234 59.14 -13.57 9.26
C PRO A 234 58.43 -14.79 8.65
N ASN A 235 57.53 -15.43 9.40
CA ASN A 235 56.75 -16.59 8.93
C ASN A 235 55.38 -16.19 8.37
N PHE A 236 55.03 -14.89 8.38
CA PHE A 236 53.74 -14.42 7.94
C PHE A 236 53.64 -14.33 6.41
N ASN A 237 52.94 -15.29 5.81
CA ASN A 237 52.60 -15.28 4.39
C ASN A 237 51.25 -14.57 4.18
N ILE A 238 51.29 -13.36 3.61
CA ILE A 238 50.09 -12.53 3.25
C ILE A 238 49.09 -13.29 2.36
N ARG A 239 49.51 -14.38 1.69
CA ARG A 239 48.68 -15.23 0.83
C ARG A 239 47.98 -16.39 1.54
N GLU A 240 48.42 -16.77 2.74
CA GLU A 240 47.90 -17.93 3.49
C GLU A 240 47.11 -17.50 4.73
N GLU A 241 47.47 -16.37 5.34
CA GLU A 241 46.75 -15.78 6.47
C GLU A 241 46.04 -14.49 6.02
N GLU A 242 44.73 -14.57 5.79
CA GLU A 242 43.92 -13.43 5.34
C GLU A 242 43.71 -12.40 6.46
N THR A 243 44.03 -11.14 6.16
CA THR A 243 43.65 -10.01 7.02
C THR A 243 42.19 -9.65 6.78
N ILE A 244 41.42 -9.39 7.85
CA ILE A 244 40.00 -9.01 7.74
C ILE A 244 39.80 -7.77 6.86
N MET A 245 40.80 -6.89 6.80
CA MET A 245 40.75 -5.60 6.10
C MET A 245 41.84 -5.49 5.02
N SER A 246 41.88 -6.47 4.10
CA SER A 246 42.90 -6.54 3.04
C SER A 246 42.76 -5.43 1.98
N ASN A 247 41.51 -5.01 1.70
CA ASN A 247 41.18 -4.03 0.67
C ASN A 247 40.34 -2.88 1.23
N VAL A 248 40.37 -1.73 0.57
CA VAL A 248 39.58 -0.55 0.98
C VAL A 248 38.08 -0.84 0.99
N ALA A 249 37.57 -1.52 -0.02
CA ALA A 249 36.15 -1.88 -0.13
C ALA A 249 35.74 -2.92 0.92
N GLU A 250 36.61 -3.90 1.19
CA GLU A 250 36.39 -4.89 2.24
C GLU A 250 36.38 -4.23 3.62
N SER A 251 37.31 -3.31 3.87
CA SER A 251 37.38 -2.52 5.11
C SER A 251 36.07 -1.78 5.35
N PHE A 252 35.49 -1.13 4.33
CA PHE A 252 34.20 -0.46 4.46
C PHE A 252 33.05 -1.42 4.81
N ILE A 253 32.96 -2.57 4.15
CA ILE A 253 31.92 -3.58 4.43
C ILE A 253 32.10 -4.15 5.84
N ARG A 254 33.34 -4.44 6.25
CA ARG A 254 33.65 -4.93 7.59
C ARG A 254 33.32 -3.90 8.67
N MET A 255 33.59 -2.62 8.43
CA MET A 255 33.15 -1.54 9.31
C MET A 255 31.63 -1.49 9.48
N PHE A 256 30.88 -1.69 8.39
CA PHE A 256 29.42 -1.78 8.46
C PHE A 256 28.94 -2.98 9.29
N ILE A 257 29.49 -4.17 9.06
CA ILE A 257 29.14 -5.37 9.82
C ILE A 257 29.48 -5.21 11.32
N MET A 258 30.64 -4.61 11.60
CA MET A 258 31.12 -4.30 12.94
C MET A 258 30.20 -3.34 13.68
N SER A 259 29.64 -2.35 13.00
CA SER A 259 28.69 -1.40 13.60
C SER A 259 27.39 -2.03 14.10
N LEU A 260 27.02 -3.18 13.53
CA LEU A 260 25.76 -3.86 13.86
C LEU A 260 25.94 -4.77 15.07
N THR A 261 26.91 -5.70 15.07
CA THR A 261 27.15 -6.59 16.23
C THR A 261 28.47 -7.37 16.23
N GLU A 262 29.20 -7.49 15.12
CA GLU A 262 30.31 -8.45 15.01
C GLU A 262 31.69 -7.78 15.21
N PHE A 263 32.18 -7.79 16.45
CA PHE A 263 33.46 -7.15 16.83
C PHE A 263 34.51 -8.11 17.41
N THR A 264 34.14 -9.34 17.79
CA THR A 264 35.05 -10.30 18.44
C THR A 264 36.26 -10.64 17.56
N VAL A 265 36.00 -11.02 16.31
CA VAL A 265 37.03 -11.41 15.33
C VAL A 265 37.97 -10.25 15.01
N LEU A 266 37.47 -9.01 15.05
CA LEU A 266 38.29 -7.81 14.87
C LEU A 266 39.25 -7.59 16.04
N PHE A 267 38.77 -7.72 17.28
CA PHE A 267 39.62 -7.54 18.47
C PHE A 267 40.75 -8.57 18.52
N ASP A 268 40.46 -9.82 18.19
CA ASP A 268 41.46 -10.89 18.16
C ASP A 268 42.59 -10.58 17.16
N GLN A 269 42.26 -10.11 15.95
CA GLN A 269 43.29 -9.72 14.97
C GLN A 269 43.94 -8.36 15.30
N LEU A 270 43.25 -7.47 16.00
CA LEU A 270 43.79 -6.16 16.36
C LEU A 270 44.90 -6.25 17.40
N ASP A 271 44.88 -7.27 18.26
CA ASP A 271 45.92 -7.52 19.26
C ASP A 271 47.26 -7.90 18.63
N ASP A 272 47.24 -8.48 17.43
CA ASP A 272 48.42 -8.87 16.64
C ASP A 272 48.97 -7.71 15.75
N CYS A 273 48.38 -6.52 15.84
CA CYS A 273 48.85 -5.33 15.13
C CYS A 273 49.82 -4.51 15.98
N ASP A 274 50.87 -3.96 15.36
CA ASP A 274 51.83 -3.07 16.03
C ASP A 274 51.15 -1.83 16.67
N LEU A 275 50.03 -1.39 16.09
CA LEU A 275 49.23 -0.23 16.52
C LEU A 275 47.95 -0.60 17.29
N ALA A 276 47.95 -1.76 17.97
CA ALA A 276 46.78 -2.28 18.71
C ALA A 276 46.12 -1.24 19.65
N VAL A 277 46.93 -0.48 20.41
CA VAL A 277 46.42 0.53 21.35
C VAL A 277 45.66 1.65 20.62
N VAL A 278 46.21 2.14 19.51
CA VAL A 278 45.58 3.19 18.70
C VAL A 278 44.29 2.65 18.08
N GLY A 279 44.31 1.42 17.55
CA GLY A 279 43.12 0.78 16.99
C GLY A 279 42.01 0.56 18.01
N LYS A 280 42.32 0.15 19.25
CA LYS A 280 41.33 -0.04 20.33
C LYS A 280 40.66 1.29 20.69
N ILE A 281 41.42 2.38 20.74
CA ILE A 281 40.89 3.73 21.00
C ILE A 281 40.02 4.20 19.83
N THR A 282 40.50 4.06 18.59
CA THR A 282 39.73 4.42 17.38
C THR A 282 38.43 3.62 17.28
N PHE A 283 38.45 2.34 17.67
CA PHE A 283 37.27 1.48 17.74
C PHE A 283 36.25 1.99 18.76
N LEU A 284 36.69 2.32 19.97
CA LEU A 284 35.81 2.83 21.01
C LEU A 284 35.14 4.14 20.58
N ILE A 285 35.89 5.06 19.99
CA ILE A 285 35.38 6.33 19.46
C ILE A 285 34.35 6.07 18.35
N TYR A 286 34.67 5.18 17.41
CA TYR A 286 33.76 4.82 16.33
C TYR A 286 32.45 4.23 16.85
N MET A 287 32.52 3.28 17.78
CA MET A 287 31.35 2.63 18.35
C MET A 287 30.47 3.62 19.11
N LEU A 288 31.05 4.52 19.90
CA LEU A 288 30.29 5.57 20.59
C LEU A 288 29.57 6.49 19.61
N LEU A 289 30.28 6.96 18.58
CA LEU A 289 29.75 7.89 17.59
C LEU A 289 28.61 7.24 16.78
N VAL A 290 28.83 6.02 16.28
CA VAL A 290 27.84 5.31 15.46
C VAL A 290 26.64 4.87 16.28
N THR A 291 26.81 4.37 17.50
CA THR A 291 25.66 4.02 18.36
C THR A 291 24.84 5.26 18.72
N MET A 292 25.48 6.37 19.05
CA MET A 292 24.78 7.65 19.29
C MET A 292 24.01 8.10 18.04
N LEU A 293 24.63 8.00 16.86
CA LEU A 293 23.99 8.38 15.60
C LEU A 293 22.82 7.45 15.25
N LEU A 294 22.99 6.14 15.32
CA LEU A 294 21.97 5.15 14.99
C LEU A 294 20.77 5.24 15.96
N ILE A 295 21.01 5.40 17.26
CA ILE A 295 19.93 5.56 18.26
C ILE A 295 19.18 6.88 18.05
N ASN A 296 19.90 7.99 17.85
CA ASN A 296 19.28 9.29 17.63
C ASN A 296 18.47 9.34 16.33
N MET A 297 18.90 8.59 15.30
CA MET A 297 18.18 8.46 14.03
C MET A 297 16.97 7.51 14.13
N LEU A 298 17.11 6.38 14.83
CA LEU A 298 16.03 5.41 15.02
C LEU A 298 14.87 5.99 15.85
N ILE A 299 15.17 6.76 16.91
CA ILE A 299 14.14 7.25 17.85
C ILE A 299 13.43 8.50 17.34
N ALA A 300 14.17 9.52 16.87
CA ALA A 300 13.56 10.81 16.52
C ALA A 300 12.61 10.72 15.31
N MET A 301 12.93 9.84 14.36
CA MET A 301 12.21 9.76 13.10
C MET A 301 11.09 8.74 13.12
N MET A 302 11.28 7.58 13.76
CA MET A 302 10.15 6.66 13.98
C MET A 302 9.07 7.29 14.85
N THR A 303 9.43 8.10 15.86
CA THR A 303 8.44 8.77 16.71
C THR A 303 7.66 9.83 15.93
N ASN A 304 8.33 10.72 15.20
CA ASN A 304 7.67 11.77 14.43
C ASN A 304 6.79 11.20 13.31
N THR A 305 7.29 10.21 12.55
CA THR A 305 6.48 9.58 11.50
C THR A 305 5.36 8.70 12.04
N TYR A 306 5.57 7.99 13.15
CA TYR A 306 4.50 7.23 13.81
C TYR A 306 3.40 8.18 14.26
N THR A 307 3.72 9.29 14.93
CA THR A 307 2.71 10.27 15.37
C THR A 307 1.97 10.91 14.19
N GLU A 308 2.64 11.26 13.09
CA GLU A 308 2.03 11.82 11.88
C GLU A 308 1.12 10.81 11.15
N VAL A 309 1.54 9.54 11.06
CA VAL A 309 0.82 8.48 10.35
C VAL A 309 -0.31 7.90 11.20
N SER A 310 -0.12 7.76 12.51
CA SER A 310 -1.13 7.24 13.44
C SER A 310 -2.22 8.26 13.79
N ALA A 311 -1.92 9.57 13.77
CA ALA A 311 -2.93 10.61 13.93
C ALA A 311 -3.99 10.57 12.82
N ASN A 312 -3.61 10.14 11.61
CA ASN A 312 -4.51 9.97 10.48
C ASN A 312 -5.18 8.59 10.51
N SER A 313 -6.17 8.43 11.40
CA SER A 313 -6.99 7.21 11.51
C SER A 313 -7.72 6.79 10.22
N LEU A 314 -7.76 7.65 9.20
CA LEU A 314 -8.37 7.40 7.89
C LEU A 314 -7.37 6.91 6.83
N GLU A 315 -6.07 6.84 7.16
CA GLU A 315 -5.03 6.39 6.22
C GLU A 315 -5.26 4.95 5.78
N TRP A 316 -5.71 4.06 6.67
CA TRP A 316 -6.06 2.68 6.29
C TRP A 316 -7.17 2.64 5.24
N LEU A 317 -8.15 3.56 5.33
CA LEU A 317 -9.29 3.62 4.42
C LEU A 317 -8.86 4.10 3.04
N ARG A 318 -7.95 5.08 2.96
CA ARG A 318 -7.30 5.48 1.70
C ARG A 318 -6.61 4.31 1.04
N GLN A 319 -5.93 3.46 1.81
CA GLN A 319 -5.10 2.38 1.29
C GLN A 319 -5.93 1.21 0.81
N TRP A 320 -6.99 0.88 1.56
CA TRP A 320 -8.01 -0.05 1.13
C TRP A 320 -8.69 0.42 -0.17
N SER A 321 -9.05 1.70 -0.25
CA SER A 321 -9.61 2.32 -1.47
C SER A 321 -8.63 2.25 -2.64
N ALA A 322 -7.34 2.53 -2.41
CA ALA A 322 -6.29 2.41 -3.43
C ALA A 322 -6.15 0.99 -3.98
N ILE A 323 -6.26 -0.02 -3.13
CA ILE A 323 -6.23 -1.43 -3.53
C ILE A 323 -7.44 -1.77 -4.40
N ILE A 324 -8.62 -1.27 -4.05
CA ILE A 324 -9.85 -1.46 -4.83
C ILE A 324 -9.74 -0.78 -6.20
N LEU A 325 -9.29 0.47 -6.27
CA LEU A 325 -9.05 1.17 -7.55
C LEU A 325 -7.99 0.45 -8.41
N MET A 326 -6.96 -0.12 -7.78
CA MET A 326 -5.94 -0.91 -8.46
C MET A 326 -6.51 -2.22 -9.04
N MET A 327 -7.47 -2.85 -8.36
CA MET A 327 -8.21 -4.00 -8.89
C MET A 327 -9.11 -3.59 -10.06
N GLU A 328 -9.79 -2.45 -9.96
CA GLU A 328 -10.64 -1.96 -11.05
C GLU A 328 -9.86 -1.75 -12.34
N GLN A 329 -8.61 -1.26 -12.25
CA GLN A 329 -7.71 -1.16 -13.41
C GLN A 329 -7.43 -2.50 -14.10
N SER A 330 -7.54 -3.62 -13.39
CA SER A 330 -7.29 -4.96 -13.95
C SER A 330 -8.49 -5.59 -14.68
N PHE A 331 -9.71 -5.05 -14.51
CA PHE A 331 -10.90 -5.60 -15.16
C PHE A 331 -11.16 -5.01 -16.54
N ASP A 332 -11.80 -5.77 -17.42
CA ASP A 332 -12.29 -5.21 -18.69
C ASP A 332 -13.44 -4.22 -18.46
N PRO A 333 -13.63 -3.20 -19.34
CA PRO A 333 -14.72 -2.23 -19.22
C PRO A 333 -16.11 -2.87 -19.08
N LYS A 334 -16.37 -3.96 -19.82
CA LYS A 334 -17.63 -4.72 -19.74
C LYS A 334 -17.86 -5.32 -18.36
N THR A 335 -16.80 -5.83 -17.75
CA THR A 335 -16.83 -6.45 -16.42
C THR A 335 -17.02 -5.39 -15.33
N ARG A 336 -16.40 -4.21 -15.49
CA ARG A 336 -16.62 -3.06 -14.60
C ARG A 336 -18.09 -2.63 -14.57
N LEU A 337 -18.72 -2.51 -15.74
CA LEU A 337 -20.14 -2.16 -15.84
C LEU A 337 -21.03 -3.21 -15.17
N LYS A 338 -20.73 -4.50 -15.36
CA LYS A 338 -21.44 -5.58 -14.67
C LYS A 338 -21.34 -5.45 -13.15
N TYR A 339 -20.15 -5.16 -12.61
CA TYR A 339 -20.00 -4.95 -11.18
C TYR A 339 -20.68 -3.67 -10.69
N GLN A 340 -20.62 -2.60 -11.46
CA GLN A 340 -21.29 -1.33 -11.15
C GLN A 340 -22.81 -1.51 -11.04
N ALA A 341 -23.40 -2.28 -11.94
CA ALA A 341 -24.83 -2.60 -11.91
C ALA A 341 -25.27 -3.36 -10.65
N ILE A 342 -24.37 -4.09 -9.97
CA ILE A 342 -24.71 -4.87 -8.76
C ILE A 342 -24.89 -3.96 -7.53
N TYR A 343 -24.11 -2.88 -7.42
CA TYR A 343 -24.16 -1.98 -6.27
C TYR A 343 -24.88 -0.65 -6.54
N SER A 344 -25.34 -0.41 -7.77
CA SER A 344 -26.06 0.79 -8.16
C SER A 344 -27.54 0.51 -8.45
N ILE A 345 -28.35 1.57 -8.38
CA ILE A 345 -29.79 1.55 -8.69
C ILE A 345 -30.05 2.70 -9.68
N PRO A 346 -30.92 2.52 -10.69
CA PRO A 346 -31.34 3.61 -11.55
C PRO A 346 -32.15 4.66 -10.77
N MET A 347 -31.86 5.93 -11.01
CA MET A 347 -32.60 7.07 -10.48
C MET A 347 -33.97 7.20 -11.18
N GLU A 348 -34.88 8.04 -10.66
CA GLU A 348 -36.21 8.24 -11.26
C GLU A 348 -36.16 8.67 -12.74
N ASP A 349 -35.16 9.46 -13.11
CA ASP A 349 -34.91 9.90 -14.50
C ASP A 349 -34.48 8.75 -15.43
N ARG A 350 -34.20 7.54 -14.89
CA ARG A 350 -33.64 6.34 -15.56
C ARG A 350 -32.33 6.52 -16.33
N GLN A 351 -31.84 7.75 -16.50
CA GLN A 351 -30.59 8.06 -17.18
C GLN A 351 -29.37 7.97 -16.26
N ARG A 352 -29.55 8.30 -14.97
CA ARG A 352 -28.47 8.34 -13.97
C ARG A 352 -28.55 7.15 -13.04
N ILE A 353 -27.38 6.66 -12.62
CA ILE A 353 -27.26 5.61 -11.61
C ILE A 353 -26.84 6.21 -10.26
N ALA A 354 -27.34 5.63 -9.18
CA ALA A 354 -27.11 6.11 -7.84
C ALA A 354 -26.76 4.98 -6.87
N LEU A 355 -26.05 5.34 -5.79
CA LEU A 355 -25.75 4.47 -4.66
C LEU A 355 -26.83 4.65 -3.59
N LEU A 356 -27.50 3.56 -3.25
CA LEU A 356 -28.49 3.56 -2.17
C LEU A 356 -27.82 3.40 -0.81
N LEU A 357 -27.96 4.40 0.04
CA LEU A 357 -27.45 4.40 1.41
C LEU A 357 -28.58 4.51 2.43
N LYS A 358 -28.46 3.73 3.51
CA LYS A 358 -29.28 3.87 4.71
C LYS A 358 -28.49 4.68 5.73
N LEU A 359 -28.99 5.86 6.07
CA LEU A 359 -28.31 6.84 6.89
C LEU A 359 -29.14 7.14 8.13
N ARG A 360 -28.47 7.28 9.28
CA ARG A 360 -29.10 7.86 10.48
C ARG A 360 -29.12 9.37 10.32
N ILE A 361 -30.28 9.97 10.54
CA ILE A 361 -30.46 11.42 10.54
C ILE A 361 -29.79 11.95 11.83
N PRO A 362 -28.94 12.99 11.76
CA PRO A 362 -28.39 13.63 12.94
C PRO A 362 -29.50 14.05 13.91
N ASP A 363 -29.26 13.91 15.22
CA ASP A 363 -30.32 14.15 16.22
C ASP A 363 -30.86 15.59 16.15
N ASP A 364 -30.02 16.58 15.82
CA ASP A 364 -30.42 17.98 15.61
C ASP A 364 -31.36 18.15 14.40
N GLU A 365 -30.97 17.60 13.25
CA GLU A 365 -31.75 17.62 12.00
C GLU A 365 -33.07 16.85 12.19
N TYR A 366 -33.04 15.75 12.94
CA TYR A 366 -34.22 14.96 13.28
C TYR A 366 -35.19 15.77 14.15
N GLN A 367 -34.70 16.46 15.19
CA GLN A 367 -35.52 17.31 16.04
C GLN A 367 -36.14 18.48 15.28
N GLU A 368 -35.36 19.11 14.39
CA GLU A 368 -35.85 20.20 13.55
C GLU A 368 -36.95 19.73 12.58
N ASN A 369 -36.71 18.62 11.87
CA ASN A 369 -37.70 18.01 10.97
C ASN A 369 -38.98 17.61 11.71
N ARG A 370 -38.86 17.10 12.95
CA ARG A 370 -40.00 16.79 13.80
C ARG A 370 -40.80 18.04 14.16
N LYS A 371 -40.14 19.11 14.62
CA LYS A 371 -40.77 20.40 14.93
C LYS A 371 -41.47 21.00 13.70
N LEU A 372 -40.83 20.93 12.52
CA LEU A 372 -41.40 21.39 11.25
C LEU A 372 -42.65 20.60 10.89
N THR A 373 -42.62 19.28 11.04
CA THR A 373 -43.76 18.39 10.76
C THR A 373 -44.92 18.67 11.70
N GLU A 374 -44.64 18.87 12.99
CA GLU A 374 -45.65 19.27 13.99
C GLU A 374 -46.27 20.64 13.65
N ARG A 375 -45.47 21.62 13.24
CA ARG A 375 -45.95 22.94 12.78
C ARG A 375 -46.86 22.82 11.55
N LYS A 376 -46.46 22.06 10.53
CA LYS A 376 -47.29 21.80 9.33
C LYS A 376 -48.62 21.15 9.72
N ARG A 377 -48.60 20.19 10.64
CA ARG A 377 -49.80 19.49 11.13
C ARG A 377 -50.73 20.42 11.91
N ARG A 378 -50.19 21.35 12.71
CA ARG A 378 -50.98 22.40 13.40
C ARG A 378 -51.61 23.36 12.41
N LYS A 379 -50.83 23.89 11.46
CA LYS A 379 -51.30 24.78 10.40
C LYS A 379 -52.41 24.13 9.58
N PHE A 380 -52.24 22.86 9.18
CA PHE A 380 -53.27 22.10 8.47
C PHE A 380 -54.57 21.96 9.28
N LYS A 381 -54.49 21.68 10.60
CA LYS A 381 -55.67 21.65 11.47
C LYS A 381 -56.36 23.01 11.59
N GLU A 382 -55.60 24.10 11.64
CA GLU A 382 -56.13 25.46 11.68
C GLU A 382 -56.80 25.85 10.36
N ASP A 383 -56.17 25.53 9.22
CA ASP A 383 -56.73 25.76 7.88
C ASP A 383 -58.02 24.96 7.69
N MET A 384 -58.05 23.71 8.17
CA MET A 384 -59.27 22.89 8.15
C MET A 384 -60.38 23.53 9.01
N ARG A 385 -60.06 24.01 10.22
CA ARG A 385 -61.02 24.73 11.09
C ARG A 385 -61.52 26.03 10.45
N ARG A 386 -60.68 26.75 9.70
CA ARG A 386 -61.07 27.97 8.96
C ARG A 386 -61.97 27.62 7.77
N ALA A 387 -61.67 26.55 7.03
CA ALA A 387 -62.50 26.06 5.95
C ALA A 387 -63.90 25.64 6.42
N THR A 388 -64.02 25.02 7.60
CA THR A 388 -65.33 24.68 8.19
C THR A 388 -66.09 25.91 8.74
N ARG A 389 -65.40 27.03 9.00
CA ARG A 389 -66.01 28.28 9.49
C ARG A 389 -66.43 29.25 8.39
N LEU A 390 -66.12 28.98 7.12
CA LEU A 390 -66.69 29.73 5.99
C LEU A 390 -68.18 29.38 5.90
N PRO A 391 -69.10 30.31 6.25
CA PRO A 391 -70.52 30.02 6.25
C PRO A 391 -71.06 29.99 4.81
N SER A 392 -72.18 29.29 4.66
CA SER A 392 -73.17 29.28 3.58
C SER A 392 -73.72 30.66 3.18
N ALA A 393 -72.95 31.75 3.26
CA ALA A 393 -73.39 33.11 2.99
C ALA A 393 -73.77 33.37 1.51
N ARG A 394 -73.66 32.37 0.62
CA ARG A 394 -74.15 32.46 -0.76
C ARG A 394 -75.44 31.67 -1.04
N THR A 395 -75.89 30.80 -0.13
CA THR A 395 -77.13 30.03 -0.30
C THR A 395 -78.33 30.65 0.40
N ASP A 396 -78.14 31.46 1.45
CA ASP A 396 -79.28 32.04 2.20
C ASP A 396 -79.82 33.34 1.58
N ALA A 397 -79.09 33.97 0.66
CA ALA A 397 -79.53 35.17 -0.06
C ALA A 397 -80.41 34.86 -1.28
N VAL A 398 -80.39 33.63 -1.80
CA VAL A 398 -81.22 33.21 -2.96
C VAL A 398 -82.55 32.60 -2.53
N VAL A 399 -82.63 32.02 -1.33
CA VAL A 399 -83.87 31.40 -0.82
C VAL A 399 -84.85 32.45 -0.27
N ARG A 400 -84.36 33.58 0.28
CA ARG A 400 -85.23 34.66 0.81
C ARG A 400 -85.92 35.52 -0.24
N THR A 401 -85.50 35.48 -1.51
CA THR A 401 -86.18 36.19 -2.61
C THR A 401 -87.27 35.37 -3.29
N MET A 402 -87.44 34.08 -2.96
CA MET A 402 -88.49 33.22 -3.55
C MET A 402 -89.70 32.97 -2.64
N THR A 403 -89.65 33.33 -1.35
CA THR A 403 -90.76 33.10 -0.40
C THR A 403 -91.60 34.34 -0.08
N ASN A 404 -91.50 35.40 -0.89
CA ASN A 404 -92.36 36.58 -0.78
C ASN A 404 -93.07 36.80 -2.13
N LYS A 405 -94.10 35.98 -2.38
CA LYS A 405 -95.10 36.17 -3.42
C LYS A 405 -96.44 35.65 -2.92
#